data_AF-A0A963TR66-F1
#
_entry.id   AF-A0A963TR66-F1
#
_cell.length_a   1.000
_cell.length_b   1.000
_cell.length_c   1.000
_cell.angle_alpha   90.00
_cell.angle_beta   90.00
_cell.angle_gamma   90.00
#
_symmetry.space_group_name_H-M   'P 1'
#
loop_
_entity.id
_entity.type
_entity.pdbx_description
1 polymer ?
#
loop_
_entity_poly.entity_id
_entity_poly.type
_entity_poly.pdbx_seq_one_letter_code
_entity_poly.pdbx_strand_id
1 'polypeptide(L)'
;LVGHSYGGPIVSAVCDRLRERVAHAIYLDALTPKDGETIFPGGSVEAVLARYGELKDGYLAEPGDPAGFGVTDATPDLKAWVSRHLTPHLLGTWIQPVRLPNGGSDGLPRTFIFCSGKPAVAASAQARLDAFKADPSWGYAELPTGHDSMVTMPRETAELFVSIADGAITDGQRRAG
;
A
#
# COMPACT_ATOMS: atom_id res chain seq x y z
N LEU A 1 -11.14 -0.74 7.74
CA LEU A 1 -10.56 -1.71 6.78
C LEU A 1 -9.19 -1.22 6.37
N VAL A 2 -8.14 -2.05 6.47
CA VAL A 2 -6.76 -1.64 6.15
C VAL A 2 -6.23 -2.47 5.00
N GLY A 3 -5.64 -1.82 4.00
CA GLY A 3 -4.96 -2.44 2.87
C GLY A 3 -3.53 -1.97 2.82
N HIS A 4 -2.59 -2.90 2.90
CA HIS A 4 -1.16 -2.63 2.76
C HIS A 4 -0.68 -3.00 1.35
N SER A 5 0.13 -2.15 0.72
CA SER A 5 0.73 -2.45 -0.58
C SER A 5 -0.32 -2.81 -1.65
N TYR A 6 -0.22 -4.00 -2.24
CA TYR A 6 -1.22 -4.61 -3.14
C TYR A 6 -2.63 -4.72 -2.53
N GLY A 7 -2.76 -4.68 -1.21
CA GLY A 7 -4.04 -4.64 -0.52
C GLY A 7 -4.84 -3.36 -0.81
N GLY A 8 -4.22 -2.27 -1.27
CA GLY A 8 -4.92 -1.03 -1.61
C GLY A 8 -6.03 -1.19 -2.66
N PRO A 9 -5.74 -1.74 -3.85
CA PRO A 9 -6.76 -2.12 -4.84
C PRO A 9 -7.89 -2.98 -4.29
N ILE A 10 -7.55 -3.92 -3.38
CA ILE A 10 -8.54 -4.79 -2.75
C ILE A 10 -9.44 -3.99 -1.80
N VAL A 11 -8.88 -3.08 -1.02
CA VAL A 11 -9.65 -2.15 -0.19
C VAL A 11 -10.57 -1.29 -1.04
N SER A 12 -10.08 -0.73 -2.14
CA SER A 12 -10.92 0.04 -3.08
C SER A 12 -12.06 -0.82 -3.62
N ALA A 13 -11.80 -2.06 -4.02
CA ALA A 13 -12.81 -2.97 -4.55
C ALA A 13 -13.85 -3.43 -3.51
N VAL A 14 -13.46 -3.55 -2.24
CA VAL A 14 -14.38 -3.80 -1.11
C VAL A 14 -15.23 -2.58 -0.83
N CYS A 15 -14.62 -1.38 -0.80
CA CYS A 15 -15.35 -0.12 -0.65
C CYS A 15 -16.36 0.08 -1.78
N ASP A 16 -15.99 -0.28 -3.01
CA ASP A 16 -16.86 -0.17 -4.18
C ASP A 16 -18.14 -1.01 -4.06
N ARG A 17 -18.04 -2.19 -3.45
CA ARG A 17 -19.11 -3.21 -3.39
C ARG A 17 -19.88 -3.25 -2.08
N LEU A 18 -19.23 -2.92 -0.97
CA LEU A 18 -19.73 -3.12 0.40
C LEU A 18 -19.57 -1.82 1.22
N ARG A 19 -19.78 -0.67 0.58
CA ARG A 19 -19.50 0.66 1.16
C ARG A 19 -20.16 0.88 2.52
N GLU A 20 -21.37 0.37 2.70
CA GLU A 20 -22.16 0.47 3.93
C GLU A 20 -21.58 -0.29 5.12
N ARG A 21 -20.60 -1.18 4.87
CA ARG A 21 -19.89 -1.98 5.89
C ARG A 21 -18.52 -1.42 6.23
N VAL A 22 -18.07 -0.37 5.53
CA VAL A 22 -16.74 0.21 5.72
C VAL A 22 -16.87 1.54 6.44
N ALA A 23 -16.55 1.56 7.73
CA ALA A 23 -16.51 2.79 8.52
C ALA A 23 -15.35 3.71 8.11
N HIS A 24 -14.19 3.13 7.80
CA HIS A 24 -12.98 3.85 7.37
C HIS A 24 -12.07 2.96 6.52
N ALA A 25 -11.53 3.49 5.43
CA ALA A 25 -10.57 2.82 4.56
C ALA A 25 -9.14 3.36 4.77
N ILE A 26 -8.22 2.52 5.25
CA ILE A 26 -6.83 2.89 5.47
C ILE A 26 -5.95 2.23 4.40
N TYR A 27 -5.16 3.06 3.73
CA TYR A 27 -4.22 2.67 2.69
C TYR A 27 -2.81 2.80 3.25
N LEU A 28 -2.24 1.70 3.74
CA LEU A 28 -0.90 1.67 4.35
C LEU A 28 0.16 1.41 3.27
N ASP A 29 0.91 2.44 2.92
CA ASP A 29 1.93 2.45 1.86
C ASP A 29 1.44 1.72 0.59
N ALA A 30 0.17 1.94 0.26
CA ALA A 30 -0.59 1.08 -0.62
C ALA A 30 -0.74 1.66 -2.02
N LEU A 31 -1.05 0.79 -2.97
CA LEU A 31 -1.37 1.18 -4.34
C LEU A 31 -2.80 1.72 -4.38
N THR A 32 -3.07 2.77 -5.17
CA THR A 32 -4.42 3.35 -5.31
C THR A 32 -4.80 3.57 -6.78
N PRO A 33 -4.93 2.51 -7.58
CA PRO A 33 -5.31 2.62 -8.98
C PRO A 33 -6.72 3.19 -9.12
N LYS A 34 -6.96 3.90 -10.22
CA LYS A 34 -8.30 4.31 -10.65
C LYS A 34 -9.01 3.18 -11.39
N ASP A 35 -10.32 3.33 -11.64
CA ASP A 35 -11.07 2.39 -12.46
C ASP A 35 -10.41 2.20 -13.83
N GLY A 36 -10.25 0.95 -14.25
CA GLY A 36 -9.61 0.57 -15.50
C GLY A 36 -8.09 0.57 -15.48
N GLU A 37 -7.43 1.08 -14.44
CA GLU A 37 -5.97 1.03 -14.31
C GLU A 37 -5.49 -0.35 -13.85
N THR A 38 -4.30 -0.74 -14.32
CA THR A 38 -3.55 -1.89 -13.81
C THR A 38 -2.68 -1.45 -12.63
N ILE A 39 -2.31 -2.39 -11.77
CA ILE A 39 -1.46 -2.11 -10.61
C ILE A 39 -0.03 -1.84 -11.05
N PHE A 40 0.41 -2.59 -12.05
CA PHE A 40 1.75 -2.45 -12.60
C PHE A 40 1.79 -1.32 -13.63
N PRO A 41 2.76 -0.39 -13.53
CA PRO A 41 3.01 0.57 -14.60
C PRO A 41 3.27 -0.15 -15.93
N GLY A 42 2.55 0.22 -16.98
CA GLY A 42 2.60 -0.45 -18.29
C GLY A 42 1.70 -1.68 -18.42
N GLY A 43 1.23 -2.27 -17.30
CA GLY A 43 0.17 -3.28 -17.29
C GLY A 43 0.46 -4.53 -18.12
N SER A 44 1.73 -4.84 -18.40
CA SER A 44 2.13 -5.88 -19.33
C SER A 44 2.99 -6.95 -18.64
N VAL A 45 2.97 -8.16 -19.22
CA VAL A 45 3.79 -9.29 -18.73
C VAL A 45 5.27 -8.94 -18.83
N GLU A 46 5.68 -8.29 -19.92
CA GLU A 46 7.05 -7.86 -20.17
C GLU A 46 7.55 -6.89 -19.09
N ALA A 47 6.72 -5.95 -18.65
CA ALA A 47 7.07 -5.04 -17.58
C ALA A 47 7.29 -5.78 -16.25
N VAL A 48 6.47 -6.79 -15.96
CA VAL A 48 6.62 -7.62 -14.76
C VAL A 48 7.89 -8.46 -14.84
N LEU A 49 8.15 -9.12 -15.97
CA LEU A 49 9.37 -9.90 -16.21
C LEU A 49 10.63 -9.03 -16.09
N ALA A 50 10.59 -7.80 -16.59
CA ALA A 50 11.70 -6.86 -16.48
C ALA A 50 12.01 -6.47 -15.03
N ARG A 51 11.02 -6.48 -14.13
CA ARG A 51 11.20 -6.16 -12.71
C ARG A 51 11.53 -7.37 -11.83
N TYR A 52 10.83 -8.49 -12.03
CA TYR A 52 10.88 -9.65 -11.12
C TYR A 52 11.62 -10.85 -11.71
N GLY A 53 12.05 -10.79 -12.96
CA GLY A 53 12.70 -11.89 -13.64
C GLY A 53 11.71 -12.97 -14.08
N GLU A 54 12.21 -14.19 -14.22
CA GLU A 54 11.43 -15.34 -14.66
C GLU A 54 10.32 -15.69 -13.68
N LEU A 55 9.15 -16.05 -14.22
CA LEU A 55 7.99 -16.46 -13.42
C LEU A 55 8.02 -17.97 -13.20
N LYS A 56 7.89 -18.38 -11.94
CA LYS A 56 7.60 -19.76 -11.59
C LYS A 56 6.27 -20.20 -12.20
N ASP A 57 6.29 -21.37 -12.81
CA ASP A 57 5.16 -21.97 -13.54
C ASP A 57 4.58 -21.07 -14.66
N GLY A 58 5.29 -19.99 -15.04
CA GLY A 58 4.87 -19.01 -16.04
C GLY A 58 3.89 -17.93 -15.54
N TYR A 59 3.48 -17.95 -14.27
CA TYR A 59 2.48 -17.00 -13.74
C TYR A 59 2.71 -16.55 -12.29
N LEU A 60 3.74 -17.06 -11.61
CA LEU A 60 4.09 -16.70 -10.24
C LEU A 60 5.42 -15.94 -10.18
N ALA A 61 5.40 -14.71 -9.70
CA ALA A 61 6.63 -13.97 -9.40
C ALA A 61 7.16 -14.40 -8.03
N GLU A 62 8.39 -14.90 -7.98
CA GLU A 62 9.06 -15.22 -6.71
C GLU A 62 9.21 -13.94 -5.86
N PRO A 63 9.10 -14.05 -4.53
CA PRO A 63 9.22 -12.89 -3.67
C PRO A 63 10.66 -12.37 -3.67
N GLY A 64 10.81 -11.06 -3.53
CA GLY A 64 12.12 -10.42 -3.37
C GLY A 64 12.70 -10.59 -1.96
N ASP A 65 13.92 -10.07 -1.78
CA ASP A 65 14.56 -9.98 -0.47
C ASP A 65 13.74 -9.09 0.49
N PRO A 66 13.56 -9.46 1.78
CA PRO A 66 12.90 -8.62 2.79
C PRO A 66 13.41 -7.18 2.86
N ALA A 67 14.69 -6.93 2.57
CA ALA A 67 15.28 -5.60 2.49
C ALA A 67 14.59 -4.72 1.43
N GLY A 68 14.08 -5.31 0.35
CA GLY A 68 13.27 -4.62 -0.67
C GLY A 68 11.93 -4.08 -0.14
N PHE A 69 11.43 -4.65 0.97
CA PHE A 69 10.26 -4.17 1.70
C PHE A 69 10.65 -3.28 2.90
N GLY A 70 11.91 -2.84 2.97
CA GLY A 70 12.41 -1.95 4.02
C GLY A 70 12.66 -2.65 5.36
N VAL A 71 12.77 -3.99 5.37
CA VAL A 71 13.21 -4.78 6.53
C VAL A 71 14.75 -4.83 6.57
N THR A 72 15.39 -3.65 6.57
CA THR A 72 16.85 -3.49 6.40
C THR A 72 17.62 -3.59 7.72
N ASP A 73 17.16 -2.89 8.75
CA ASP A 73 17.80 -2.81 10.08
C ASP A 73 17.22 -3.83 11.08
N ALA A 74 16.53 -4.84 10.56
CA ALA A 74 15.94 -5.92 11.33
C ALA A 74 16.99 -6.93 11.82
N THR A 75 16.72 -7.56 12.96
CA THR A 75 17.53 -8.68 13.46
C THR A 75 17.56 -9.82 12.44
N PRO A 76 18.62 -10.66 12.44
CA PRO A 76 18.67 -11.84 11.57
C PRO A 76 17.44 -12.74 11.71
N ASP A 77 16.94 -12.90 12.94
CA ASP A 77 15.75 -13.69 13.23
C ASP A 77 14.49 -13.11 12.59
N LEU A 78 14.32 -11.78 12.65
CA LEU A 78 13.18 -11.10 12.05
C LEU A 78 13.23 -11.18 10.51
N LYS A 79 14.41 -10.98 9.91
CA LYS A 79 14.60 -11.18 8.46
C LYS A 79 14.25 -12.60 8.04
N ALA A 80 14.78 -13.58 8.78
CA ALA A 80 14.52 -14.99 8.51
C ALA A 80 13.05 -15.36 8.73
N TRP A 81 12.37 -14.73 9.71
CA TRP A 81 10.93 -14.88 9.89
C TRP A 81 10.17 -14.34 8.69
N VAL A 82 10.45 -13.12 8.21
CA VAL A 82 9.81 -12.56 7.02
C VAL A 82 10.04 -13.45 5.80
N SER A 83 11.30 -13.83 5.51
CA SER A 83 11.65 -14.68 4.37
C SER A 83 10.83 -15.98 4.33
N ARG A 84 10.58 -16.62 5.47
CA ARG A 84 9.81 -17.87 5.54
C ARG A 84 8.30 -17.69 5.33
N HIS A 85 7.78 -16.48 5.45
CA HIS A 85 6.37 -16.16 5.22
C HIS A 85 6.10 -15.55 3.84
N LEU A 86 7.16 -15.20 3.09
CA LEU A 86 7.03 -14.75 1.71
C LEU A 86 6.65 -15.94 0.81
N THR A 87 5.71 -15.70 -0.10
CA THR A 87 5.26 -16.69 -1.09
C THR A 87 5.16 -16.04 -2.47
N PRO A 88 5.23 -16.82 -3.56
CA PRO A 88 5.14 -16.26 -4.90
C PRO A 88 3.81 -15.53 -5.15
N HIS A 89 3.87 -14.40 -5.85
CA HIS A 89 2.71 -13.56 -6.15
C HIS A 89 2.17 -13.81 -7.57
N LEU A 90 0.85 -13.86 -7.73
CA LEU A 90 0.21 -14.12 -9.02
C LEU A 90 0.37 -12.93 -9.97
N LEU A 91 0.98 -13.12 -11.13
CA LEU A 91 1.14 -12.10 -12.18
C LEU A 91 -0.18 -11.40 -12.53
N GLY A 92 -1.26 -12.19 -12.65
CA GLY A 92 -2.57 -11.70 -13.08
C GLY A 92 -3.12 -10.57 -12.20
N THR A 93 -2.77 -10.55 -10.91
CA THR A 93 -3.23 -9.51 -9.98
C THR A 93 -2.65 -8.14 -10.30
N TRP A 94 -1.53 -8.07 -11.01
CA TRP A 94 -0.84 -6.84 -11.34
C TRP A 94 -1.26 -6.25 -12.68
N ILE A 95 -1.54 -7.11 -13.66
CA ILE A 95 -1.83 -6.73 -15.04
C ILE A 95 -3.33 -6.71 -15.36
N GLN A 96 -4.16 -7.30 -14.49
CA GLN A 96 -5.60 -7.21 -14.66
C GLN A 96 -6.08 -5.80 -14.27
N PRO A 97 -6.89 -5.13 -15.11
CA PRO A 97 -7.49 -3.85 -14.77
C PRO A 97 -8.39 -3.96 -13.54
N VAL A 98 -8.26 -3.00 -12.62
CA VAL A 98 -9.16 -2.89 -11.47
C VAL A 98 -10.50 -2.34 -11.95
N ARG A 99 -11.60 -2.87 -11.40
CA ARG A 99 -12.96 -2.44 -11.72
C ARG A 99 -13.63 -1.84 -10.48
N LEU A 100 -13.90 -0.54 -10.54
CA LEU A 100 -14.48 0.31 -9.49
C LEU A 100 -15.65 1.14 -10.05
N PRO A 101 -16.72 0.51 -10.56
CA PRO A 101 -17.84 1.22 -11.19
C PRO A 101 -18.57 2.20 -10.26
N ASN A 102 -18.39 2.08 -8.94
CA ASN A 102 -19.00 2.95 -7.92
C ASN A 102 -17.99 3.90 -7.28
N GLY A 103 -16.82 4.10 -7.90
CA GLY A 103 -15.78 5.02 -7.44
C GLY A 103 -14.91 4.49 -6.30
N GLY A 104 -14.98 3.20 -5.97
CA GLY A 104 -14.12 2.61 -4.93
C GLY A 104 -14.36 3.22 -3.54
N SER A 105 -13.32 3.86 -2.99
CA SER A 105 -13.39 4.55 -1.69
C SER A 105 -13.88 6.00 -1.78
N ASP A 106 -14.30 6.48 -2.94
CA ASP A 106 -14.82 7.85 -3.09
C ASP A 106 -16.06 8.09 -2.22
N GLY A 107 -16.02 9.20 -1.48
CA GLY A 107 -17.03 9.60 -0.52
C GLY A 107 -17.03 8.85 0.83
N LEU A 108 -16.08 7.94 1.07
CA LEU A 108 -15.90 7.28 2.38
C LEU A 108 -14.79 7.96 3.20
N PRO A 109 -14.84 7.91 4.54
CA PRO A 109 -13.70 8.23 5.39
C PRO A 109 -12.50 7.38 5.01
N ARG A 110 -11.39 8.03 4.66
CA ARG A 110 -10.21 7.36 4.13
C ARG A 110 -8.93 8.06 4.50
N THR A 111 -7.89 7.27 4.73
CA THR A 111 -6.57 7.78 5.10
C THR A 111 -5.49 7.06 4.32
N PHE A 112 -4.54 7.82 3.77
CA PHE A 112 -3.30 7.31 3.24
C PHE A 112 -2.20 7.42 4.29
N ILE A 113 -1.48 6.34 4.54
CA ILE A 113 -0.32 6.32 5.44
C ILE A 113 0.90 6.02 4.59
N PHE A 114 1.84 6.96 4.51
CA PHE A 114 3.08 6.78 3.77
C PHE A 114 4.20 6.24 4.68
N CYS A 115 4.97 5.26 4.21
CA CYS A 115 6.15 4.78 4.93
C CYS A 115 7.41 5.47 4.37
N SER A 116 7.91 6.49 5.09
CA SER A 116 8.92 7.44 4.60
C SER A 116 10.37 7.03 4.84
N GLY A 117 10.63 5.89 5.49
CA GLY A 117 11.97 5.38 5.81
C GLY A 117 12.70 4.70 4.64
N LYS A 118 12.55 5.22 3.41
CA LYS A 118 13.17 4.70 2.19
C LYS A 118 14.09 5.76 1.55
N PRO A 119 15.07 5.38 0.71
CA PRO A 119 15.84 6.32 -0.09
C PRO A 119 14.92 7.24 -0.91
N ALA A 120 15.44 8.40 -1.35
CA ALA A 120 14.68 9.45 -2.02
C ALA A 120 13.63 8.90 -3.01
N VAL A 121 12.38 9.26 -2.76
CA VAL A 121 11.24 8.84 -3.56
C VAL A 121 11.39 9.41 -4.97
N ALA A 122 11.17 8.59 -6.00
CA ALA A 122 11.17 9.07 -7.38
C ALA A 122 10.18 10.24 -7.54
N ALA A 123 10.51 11.24 -8.36
CA ALA A 123 9.69 12.46 -8.50
C ALA A 123 8.20 12.18 -8.81
N SER A 124 7.91 11.12 -9.56
CA SER A 124 6.54 10.68 -9.86
C SER A 124 5.78 10.20 -8.61
N ALA A 125 6.47 9.52 -7.69
CA ALA A 125 5.90 9.10 -6.43
C ALA A 125 5.77 10.29 -5.46
N GLN A 126 6.70 11.26 -5.47
CA GLN A 126 6.54 12.50 -4.69
C GLN A 126 5.30 13.30 -5.10
N ALA A 127 5.09 13.49 -6.40
CA ALA A 127 3.90 14.20 -6.90
C ALA A 127 2.58 13.53 -6.46
N ARG A 128 2.57 12.20 -6.35
CA ARG A 128 1.41 11.45 -5.84
C ARG A 128 1.19 11.68 -4.34
N LEU A 129 2.25 11.72 -3.55
CA LEU A 129 2.17 12.05 -2.12
C LEU A 129 1.66 13.48 -1.91
N ASP A 130 2.15 14.43 -2.70
CA ASP A 130 1.70 15.82 -2.65
C ASP A 130 0.22 15.93 -3.02
N ALA A 131 -0.26 15.15 -4.00
CA ALA A 131 -1.67 15.08 -4.33
C ALA A 131 -2.53 14.58 -3.16
N PHE A 132 -2.11 13.54 -2.44
CA PHE A 132 -2.82 13.08 -1.23
C PHE A 132 -2.82 14.13 -0.12
N LYS A 133 -1.71 14.84 0.09
CA LYS A 133 -1.61 15.91 1.08
C LYS A 133 -2.50 17.12 0.73
N ALA A 134 -2.74 17.35 -0.56
CA ALA A 134 -3.53 18.48 -1.06
C ALA A 134 -5.02 18.15 -1.18
N ASP A 135 -5.40 16.87 -1.27
CA ASP A 135 -6.80 16.44 -1.41
C ASP A 135 -7.48 16.36 -0.03
N PRO A 136 -8.43 17.27 0.27
CA PRO A 136 -9.10 17.29 1.57
C PRO A 136 -10.03 16.10 1.79
N SER A 137 -10.34 15.31 0.75
CA SER A 137 -11.10 14.07 0.89
C SER A 137 -10.26 12.91 1.46
N TRP A 138 -8.98 13.14 1.75
CA TRP A 138 -8.08 12.18 2.35
C TRP A 138 -7.54 12.69 3.70
N GLY A 139 -7.57 11.81 4.70
CA GLY A 139 -6.59 11.87 5.77
C GLY A 139 -5.21 11.47 5.25
N TYR A 140 -4.15 12.06 5.81
CA TYR A 140 -2.78 11.72 5.47
C TYR A 140 -1.92 11.60 6.71
N ALA A 141 -1.12 10.54 6.80
CA ALA A 141 -0.14 10.34 7.86
C ALA A 141 1.15 9.71 7.31
N GLU A 142 2.22 9.78 8.10
CA GLU A 142 3.51 9.18 7.75
C GLU A 142 4.04 8.31 8.90
N LEU A 143 4.76 7.25 8.56
CA LEU A 143 5.56 6.45 9.49
C LEU A 143 7.02 6.45 9.00
N PRO A 144 8.00 6.78 9.86
CA PRO A 144 9.40 6.89 9.47
C PRO A 144 10.08 5.51 9.39
N THR A 145 9.55 4.62 8.54
CA THR A 145 10.03 3.24 8.40
C THR A 145 9.87 2.70 6.98
N GLY A 146 10.34 1.47 6.79
CA GLY A 146 10.22 0.70 5.57
C GLY A 146 8.78 0.36 5.17
N HIS A 147 8.62 -0.31 4.03
CA HIS A 147 7.30 -0.67 3.48
C HIS A 147 6.49 -1.53 4.46
N ASP A 148 7.15 -2.48 5.12
CA ASP A 148 6.52 -3.41 6.06
C ASP A 148 6.49 -2.82 7.48
N SER A 149 5.86 -1.67 7.64
CA SER A 149 5.77 -0.97 8.94
C SER A 149 5.13 -1.80 10.05
N MET A 150 4.19 -2.69 9.69
CA MET A 150 3.60 -3.65 10.64
C MET A 150 4.60 -4.68 11.17
N VAL A 151 5.77 -4.81 10.55
CA VAL A 151 6.86 -5.70 10.96
C VAL A 151 7.96 -4.90 11.68
N THR A 152 8.33 -3.74 11.14
CA THR A 152 9.47 -2.93 11.64
C THR A 152 9.08 -1.94 12.75
N MET A 153 7.84 -1.45 12.75
CA MET A 153 7.25 -0.54 13.74
C MET A 153 5.82 -0.97 14.11
N PRO A 154 5.64 -2.20 14.63
CA PRO A 154 4.30 -2.77 14.85
C PRO A 154 3.47 -1.95 15.85
N ARG A 155 4.11 -1.40 16.89
CA ARG A 155 3.42 -0.63 17.93
C ARG A 155 2.89 0.68 17.37
N GLU A 156 3.76 1.47 16.74
CA GLU A 156 3.44 2.77 16.18
C GLU A 156 2.43 2.64 15.03
N THR A 157 2.54 1.58 14.23
CA THR A 157 1.55 1.25 13.20
C THR A 157 0.17 0.99 13.82
N ALA A 158 0.10 0.19 14.89
CA ALA A 158 -1.15 -0.10 15.59
C ALA A 158 -1.75 1.14 16.27
N GLU A 159 -0.92 1.92 16.96
CA GLU A 159 -1.32 3.17 17.61
C GLU A 159 -1.87 4.18 16.58
N LEU A 160 -1.25 4.27 15.41
CA LEU A 160 -1.75 5.11 14.32
C LEU A 160 -3.12 4.65 13.82
N PHE A 161 -3.35 3.34 13.68
CA PHE A 161 -4.66 2.81 13.29
C PHE A 161 -5.74 3.14 14.33
N VAL A 162 -5.44 3.02 15.62
CA VAL A 162 -6.38 3.38 16.70
C VAL A 162 -6.68 4.88 16.66
N SER A 163 -5.64 5.72 16.54
CA SER A 163 -5.77 7.17 16.41
C SER A 163 -6.68 7.58 15.23
N ILE A 164 -6.53 6.92 14.07
CA ILE A 164 -7.41 7.15 12.92
C ILE A 164 -8.85 6.71 13.23
N ALA A 165 -9.03 5.53 13.83
CA ALA A 165 -10.36 5.01 14.17
C ALA A 165 -11.11 5.89 15.18
N ASP A 166 -10.38 6.53 16.10
CA ASP A 166 -10.92 7.47 17.08
C ASP A 166 -11.18 8.88 16.49
N GLY A 167 -10.89 9.09 15.21
CA GLY A 167 -11.09 10.37 14.52
C GLY A 167 -10.04 11.43 14.83
N ALA A 168 -8.91 11.07 15.46
CA ALA A 168 -7.83 12.02 15.76
C ALA A 168 -7.05 12.48 14.51
N ILE A 169 -7.28 11.82 13.37
CA ILE A 169 -6.82 12.25 12.05
C ILE A 169 -8.05 12.55 11.19
N THR A 170 -8.79 13.60 11.56
CA THR A 170 -9.78 14.24 10.69
C THR A 170 -9.37 15.68 10.40
N ASP A 171 -9.48 16.07 9.13
CA ASP A 171 -9.16 17.38 8.56
C ASP A 171 -7.71 17.86 8.73
N GLY A 172 -6.91 17.67 7.67
CA GLY A 172 -5.78 18.54 7.33
C GLY A 172 -4.57 18.59 8.28
N GLN A 173 -4.52 17.79 9.35
CA GLN A 173 -3.39 17.82 10.28
C GLN A 173 -2.19 17.02 9.78
N ARG A 174 -1.37 17.74 9.01
CA ARG A 174 0.06 17.48 8.79
C ARG A 174 0.78 17.29 10.13
N ARG A 175 1.01 16.05 10.57
CA ARG A 175 2.09 15.79 11.52
C ARG A 175 3.39 15.63 10.74
N ALA A 176 3.97 16.78 10.37
CA ALA A 176 5.40 16.87 10.15
C ALA A 176 6.04 17.10 11.52
N GLY A 177 6.72 16.07 12.03
CA GLY A 177 7.70 16.18 13.11
C GLY A 177 9.08 16.06 12.51
#